data_AF-A0A354X0J0-F1
#
_entry.id   AF-A0A354X0J0-F1
#
_cell.length_a   1.000
_cell.length_b   1.000
_cell.length_c   1.000
_cell.angle_alpha   90.00
_cell.angle_beta   90.00
_cell.angle_gamma   90.00
#
_symmetry.space_group_name_H-M   'P 1'
#
loop_
_entity.id
_entity.type
_entity.pdbx_description
1 polymer ?
#
loop_
_entity_poly.entity_id
_entity_poly.type
_entity_poly.pdbx_seq_one_letter_code
_entity_poly.pdbx_strand_id
1 'polypeptide(L)' 'VDFSSRPFKVTVDDESPVEADTVIISTGATAKYLGIPDETNYAGQGVSACATCDGFFYR' A
#
# COMPACT_ATOMS: atom_id res chain seq x y z
N VAL A 1 -8.86 8.35 -9.44
CA VAL A 1 -9.96 9.24 -9.00
C VAL A 1 -9.80 10.58 -9.71
N ASP A 2 -10.85 11.04 -10.38
CA ASP A 2 -10.93 12.38 -10.96
C ASP A 2 -11.62 13.34 -9.98
N PHE A 3 -10.88 14.36 -9.55
CA PHE A 3 -11.34 15.40 -8.62
C PHE A 3 -11.73 16.72 -9.30
N SER A 4 -11.69 16.78 -10.63
CA SER A 4 -11.95 18.01 -11.40
C SER A 4 -13.43 18.42 -11.43
N SER A 5 -14.35 17.48 -11.22
CA SER A 5 -15.80 17.71 -11.24
C SER A 5 -16.54 16.84 -10.22
N ARG A 6 -17.80 17.19 -9.94
CA ARG A 6 -18.71 16.44 -9.05
C ARG A 6 -19.95 15.97 -9.83
N PRO A 7 -20.45 14.73 -9.61
CA PRO A 7 -19.91 13.70 -8.71
C PRO A 7 -18.53 13.20 -9.18
N PHE A 8 -17.68 12.80 -8.23
CA PHE A 8 -16.32 12.36 -8.51
C PHE A 8 -16.34 11.03 -9.26
N LYS A 9 -15.41 10.84 -10.20
CA LYS A 9 -15.27 9.57 -10.94
C LYS A 9 -14.10 8.77 -10.40
N VAL A 10 -14.36 7.53 -9.99
CA VAL A 10 -13.38 6.62 -9.41
C VAL A 10 -13.24 5.40 -10.32
N THR A 11 -12.05 5.20 -10.88
CA THR A 11 -11.70 3.97 -11.60
C THR A 11 -11.12 2.96 -10.61
N VAL A 12 -11.62 1.73 -10.64
CA VAL A 12 -11.13 0.59 -9.85
C VAL A 12 -10.60 -0.43 -10.85
N ASP A 13 -9.35 -0.88 -10.68
CA ASP A 13 -8.73 -1.98 -11.44
C ASP A 13 -8.99 -1.97 -12.96
N ASP A 14 -8.92 -0.78 -13.57
CA ASP A 14 -9.17 -0.51 -15.00
C ASP A 14 -10.60 -0.81 -15.51
N GLU A 15 -11.56 -0.95 -14.60
CA GLU A 15 -12.98 -1.13 -14.90
C GLU A 15 -13.73 0.19 -15.20
N SER A 16 -15.04 0.07 -15.41
CA SER A 16 -15.93 1.23 -15.61
C SER A 16 -15.87 2.17 -14.41
N PRO A 17 -15.81 3.50 -14.64
CA PRO A 17 -15.72 4.47 -13.55
C PRO A 17 -17.02 4.48 -12.72
N VAL A 18 -16.84 4.46 -11.40
CA VAL A 18 -17.91 4.61 -10.40
C VAL A 18 -18.04 6.09 -10.03
N GLU A 19 -19.28 6.56 -9.90
CA GLU A 19 -19.56 7.93 -9.44
C GLU A 19 -19.75 7.98 -7.93
N ALA A 20 -19.15 8.98 -7.28
CA ALA A 20 -19.25 9.17 -5.83
C ALA A 20 -19.34 10.66 -5.46
N ASP A 21 -20.28 11.02 -4.58
CA ASP A 21 -20.40 12.39 -4.05
C ASP A 21 -19.27 12.73 -3.06
N THR A 22 -18.71 11.72 -2.40
CA THR A 22 -17.65 11.85 -1.39
C THR A 22 -16.62 10.75 -1.58
N VAL A 23 -15.34 11.10 -1.47
CA VAL A 23 -14.21 10.16 -1.54
C VAL A 23 -13.38 10.29 -0.26
N ILE A 24 -13.12 9.15 0.40
CA ILE A 24 -12.23 9.07 1.57
C ILE A 24 -10.96 8.34 1.14
N ILE A 25 -9.81 9.03 1.20
CA ILE A 25 -8.51 8.46 0.85
C ILE A 25 -7.95 7.71 2.06
N SER A 26 -7.81 6.39 1.93
CA SER A 26 -7.31 5.50 2.98
C SER A 26 -6.29 4.47 2.45
N THR A 27 -5.55 4.84 1.40
CA THR A 27 -4.60 3.96 0.70
C THR A 27 -3.34 3.61 1.51
N GLY A 28 -3.23 4.10 2.75
CA GLY A 28 -2.11 3.82 3.64
C GLY A 28 -0.76 4.34 3.14
N ALA A 29 0.31 3.68 3.57
CA ALA A 29 1.69 3.96 3.21
C ALA A 29 2.46 2.65 2.99
N THR A 30 3.61 2.73 2.33
CA THR A 30 4.49 1.58 2.07
C THR A 30 5.79 1.71 2.87
N ALA A 31 6.34 0.59 3.35
CA ALA A 31 7.63 0.56 4.03
C ALA A 31 8.75 1.06 3.09
N LYS A 32 9.66 1.86 3.64
CA LYS A 32 10.83 2.36 2.92
C LYS A 32 12.01 1.42 3.13
N TYR A 33 12.30 0.60 2.12
CA TYR A 33 13.45 -0.30 2.07
C TYR A 33 14.71 0.42 1.59
N LEU A 34 15.88 -0.13 1.91
CA LEU A 34 17.19 0.41 1.48
C LEU A 34 17.49 0.10 0.01
N GLY A 35 16.77 -0.84 -0.61
CA GLY A 35 16.90 -1.18 -2.02
C GLY A 35 18.09 -2.10 -2.32
N ILE A 36 18.52 -2.86 -1.31
CA ILE A 36 19.62 -3.83 -1.45
C ILE A 36 19.02 -5.15 -1.95
N PRO A 37 19.63 -5.86 -2.91
CA PRO A 37 19.08 -7.12 -3.45
C PRO A 37 18.71 -8.13 -2.36
N ASP A 38 19.55 -8.22 -1.31
CA ASP A 38 19.37 -9.13 -0.21
C ASP A 38 18.21 -8.77 0.73
N GLU A 39 17.74 -7.52 0.76
CA GLU A 39 16.51 -7.19 1.50
C GLU A 39 15.30 -7.96 0.96
N THR A 40 15.18 -8.07 -0.37
CA THR A 40 14.10 -8.83 -1.01
C THR A 40 14.33 -10.34 -0.85
N ASN A 41 15.58 -10.80 -0.99
CA ASN A 41 15.91 -12.23 -0.88
C ASN A 41 15.60 -12.79 0.51
N TYR A 42 15.83 -12.00 1.57
CA TYR A 42 15.65 -12.39 2.96
C TYR A 42 14.43 -11.76 3.63
N ALA A 43 13.53 -11.13 2.86
CA ALA A 43 12.26 -10.60 3.37
C ALA A 43 11.44 -11.72 4.02
N GLY A 44 11.06 -11.55 5.28
CA GLY A 44 10.36 -12.59 6.05
C GLY A 44 11.26 -13.78 6.45
N GLN A 45 12.57 -13.70 6.24
CA GLN A 45 13.57 -14.69 6.69
C GLN A 45 14.64 -14.07 7.60
N GLY A 46 14.35 -12.90 8.18
CA GLY A 46 15.26 -12.14 9.04
C GLY A 46 15.30 -10.65 8.67
N VAL A 47 15.00 -10.31 7.42
CA VAL A 47 14.70 -8.92 7.02
C VAL A 47 13.21 -8.67 7.23
N SER A 48 12.89 -7.69 8.08
CA SER A 48 11.52 -7.28 8.40
C SER A 48 11.38 -5.76 8.37
N ALA A 49 10.21 -5.29 7.92
CA ALA A 49 9.83 -3.89 7.96
C ALA A 49 9.10 -3.48 9.27
N CYS A 50 8.72 -4.43 10.12
CA CYS A 50 8.01 -4.17 11.38
C CYS A 50 8.53 -5.04 12.52
N ALA A 51 9.44 -4.48 13.34
CA ALA A 51 10.03 -5.18 14.48
C ALA A 51 8.99 -5.66 15.51
N THR A 52 7.95 -4.86 15.78
CA THR A 52 6.89 -5.23 16.74
C THR A 52 5.95 -6.31 16.20
N CYS A 53 5.80 -6.39 14.87
CA CYS A 53 4.96 -7.39 14.23
C CYS A 53 5.68 -8.73 14.17
N ASP A 54 6.94 -8.75 13.74
CA ASP A 54 7.63 -9.98 13.34
C ASP A 54 8.68 -10.46 14.36
N GLY A 55 9.02 -9.63 15.36
CA GLY A 55 10.13 -9.91 16.28
C GLY A 55 9.97 -11.19 17.10
N PHE A 56 8.76 -11.73 17.25
CA PHE A 56 8.55 -12.99 17.97
C PHE A 56 8.87 -14.25 17.13
N PHE A 57 8.91 -14.15 15.81
CA PHE A 57 9.21 -15.27 14.91
C PHE A 57 10.70 -15.64 14.86
N TYR A 58 11.59 -14.71 15.21
CA TYR A 58 13.04 -14.90 15.16
C TYR A 58 13.59 -14.96 16.59
N ARG A 59 13.72 -16.18 17.12
CA ARG A 59 14.28 -16.50 18.45
C ARG A 59 15.19 -17.72 18.38
#